data_AF-A0A922CIX2-F1
#
_entry.id   AF-A0A922CIX2-F1
#
_cell.length_a   1.000
_cell.length_b   1.000
_cell.length_c   1.000
_cell.angle_alpha   90.00
_cell.angle_beta   90.00
_cell.angle_gamma   90.00
#
_symmetry.space_group_name_H-M   'P 1'
#
loop_
_entity.id
_entity.type
_entity.pdbx_description
1 polymer ?
#
loop_
_entity_poly.entity_id
_entity_poly.type
_entity_poly.pdbx_seq_one_letter_code
_entity_poly.pdbx_strand_id
1 'polypeptide(L)'
;MSAFNVVLGCVMALLLILFTISSIARYYIKFTIFTVLCLIFATAPMPLMLFRPFSPKNALIPAALLRISARMLGLRWKVRGLENVDNSRGAVILLNHQSALDLYVLAVLWPLMERCTVVSKRSLQYLVPFGTATWLWGTVFIDRGAQSAREALNKQAEAIQVHKVSLNTLI
;
A
#
# COMPACT_ATOMS: atom_id res chain seq x y z
N MET A 1 5.41 -38.36 31.20
CA MET A 1 5.80 -37.42 30.13
C MET A 1 7.31 -37.51 29.96
N SER A 2 7.79 -37.94 28.79
CA SER A 2 9.20 -38.31 28.59
C SER A 2 10.13 -37.09 28.64
N ALA A 3 11.35 -37.25 29.15
CA ALA A 3 12.38 -36.21 29.20
C ALA A 3 12.62 -35.53 27.84
N PHE A 4 12.36 -36.25 26.75
CA PHE A 4 12.34 -35.72 25.39
C PHE A 4 11.38 -34.54 25.20
N ASN A 5 10.15 -34.60 25.72
CA ASN A 5 9.18 -33.52 25.60
C ASN A 5 9.61 -32.27 26.39
N VAL A 6 10.30 -32.46 27.52
CA VAL A 6 10.83 -31.37 28.34
C VAL A 6 12.00 -30.69 27.62
N VAL A 7 12.95 -31.47 27.10
CA VAL A 7 14.10 -30.95 26.33
C VAL A 7 13.61 -30.21 25.08
N LEU A 8 12.66 -30.78 24.34
CA LEU A 8 12.07 -30.14 23.17
C LEU A 8 11.38 -28.81 23.54
N GLY A 9 10.64 -28.77 24.66
CA GLY A 9 10.02 -27.55 25.16
C GLY A 9 11.04 -26.46 25.52
N CYS A 10 12.13 -26.82 26.21
CA CYS A 10 13.21 -25.89 26.56
C CYS A 10 13.94 -25.35 25.33
N VAL A 11 14.20 -26.19 24.32
CA VAL A 11 14.82 -25.77 23.06
C VAL A 11 13.89 -24.83 22.29
N MET A 12 12.59 -25.12 22.21
CA MET A 12 11.64 -24.21 21.57
C MET A 12 11.53 -22.87 22.30
N ALA A 13 11.52 -22.87 23.64
CA ALA A 13 11.50 -21.64 24.43
C ALA A 13 12.78 -20.81 24.23
N LEU A 14 13.95 -21.44 24.24
CA LEU A 14 15.23 -20.76 23.97
C LEU A 14 15.28 -20.18 22.56
N LEU A 15 14.80 -20.92 21.55
CA LEU A 15 14.71 -20.43 20.17
C LEU A 15 13.74 -19.25 20.07
N LEU A 16 12.59 -19.29 20.72
CA LEU A 16 11.65 -18.16 20.79
C LEU A 16 12.29 -16.95 21.49
N ILE A 17 13.05 -17.16 22.56
CA ILE A 17 13.76 -16.08 23.26
C ILE A 17 14.85 -15.47 22.37
N LEU A 18 15.70 -16.29 21.76
CA LEU A 18 16.75 -15.81 20.85
C LEU A 18 16.17 -15.07 19.63
N PHE A 19 15.06 -15.58 19.10
CA PHE A 19 14.32 -14.97 17.99
C PHE A 19 13.66 -13.65 18.40
N THR A 20 13.12 -13.56 19.62
CA THR A 20 12.55 -12.32 20.16
C THR A 20 13.63 -11.32 20.57
N ILE A 21 14.86 -11.74 20.84
CA ILE A 21 15.99 -10.85 21.10
C ILE A 21 16.54 -10.27 19.78
N SER A 22 16.64 -11.08 18.73
CA SER A 22 17.19 -10.64 17.44
C SER A 22 16.36 -9.51 16.81
N SER A 23 16.94 -8.31 16.76
CA SER A 23 16.35 -7.14 16.11
C SER A 23 16.11 -7.38 14.62
N ILE A 24 17.04 -8.09 13.96
CA ILE A 24 16.99 -8.46 12.55
C ILE A 24 15.83 -9.43 12.29
N ALA A 25 15.72 -10.50 13.08
CA ALA A 25 14.62 -11.45 12.93
C ALA A 25 13.27 -10.74 13.12
N ARG A 26 13.14 -9.93 14.18
CA ARG A 26 11.94 -9.13 14.45
C ARG A 26 11.57 -8.21 13.29
N TYR A 27 12.55 -7.57 12.67
CA TYR A 27 12.35 -6.73 11.49
C TYR A 27 11.74 -7.54 10.34
N TYR A 28 12.37 -8.65 9.95
CA TYR A 28 11.90 -9.45 8.81
C TYR A 28 10.53 -10.10 9.05
N ILE A 29 10.23 -10.52 10.28
CA ILE A 29 8.90 -11.02 10.63
C ILE A 29 7.86 -9.92 10.47
N LYS A 30 8.10 -8.75 11.07
CA LYS A 30 7.16 -7.63 11.01
C LYS A 30 6.97 -7.15 9.57
N PHE A 31 8.05 -7.09 8.79
CA PHE A 31 8.01 -6.72 7.37
C PHE A 31 7.25 -7.74 6.53
N THR A 32 7.45 -9.03 6.78
CA THR A 32 6.69 -10.11 6.12
C THR A 32 5.22 -10.04 6.49
N ILE A 33 4.88 -9.92 7.77
CA ILE A 33 3.49 -9.75 8.24
C ILE A 33 2.86 -8.53 7.59
N PHE A 34 3.56 -7.39 7.58
CA PHE A 34 3.10 -6.16 6.93
C PHE A 34 2.78 -6.38 5.45
N THR A 35 3.68 -7.03 4.71
CA THR A 35 3.52 -7.31 3.28
C THR A 35 2.34 -8.24 3.00
N VAL A 36 2.17 -9.29 3.81
CA VAL A 36 1.02 -10.21 3.70
C VAL A 36 -0.28 -9.47 4.00
N LEU A 37 -0.32 -8.63 5.03
CA LEU A 37 -1.49 -7.81 5.35
C LEU A 37 -1.82 -6.82 4.23
N CYS A 38 -0.84 -6.23 3.57
CA CYS A 38 -1.08 -5.39 2.38
C CYS A 38 -1.84 -6.16 1.29
N LEU A 39 -1.43 -7.39 0.98
CA LEU A 39 -2.08 -8.21 -0.04
C LEU A 39 -3.51 -8.60 0.39
N ILE A 40 -3.69 -9.02 1.64
CA ILE A 40 -4.99 -9.40 2.18
C ILE A 40 -5.94 -8.20 2.16
N PHE A 41 -5.52 -7.05 2.71
CA PHE A 41 -6.38 -5.87 2.80
C PHE A 41 -6.67 -5.26 1.44
N ALA A 42 -5.73 -5.33 0.49
CA ALA A 42 -6.01 -4.90 -0.87
C ALA A 42 -7.15 -5.73 -1.49
N THR A 43 -7.12 -7.05 -1.30
CA THR A 43 -7.95 -8.01 -2.07
C THR A 43 -9.26 -8.39 -1.37
N ALA A 44 -9.27 -8.53 -0.04
CA ALA A 44 -10.45 -8.95 0.71
C ALA A 44 -11.68 -8.05 0.52
N PRO A 45 -11.58 -6.70 0.43
CA PRO A 45 -12.73 -5.84 0.22
C PRO A 45 -13.22 -5.78 -1.22
N MET A 46 -12.61 -6.52 -2.17
CA MET A 46 -13.02 -6.55 -3.58
C MET A 46 -14.53 -6.67 -3.79
N PRO A 47 -15.28 -7.56 -3.10
CA PRO A 47 -16.73 -7.65 -3.29
C PRO A 47 -17.46 -6.33 -3.00
N LEU A 48 -16.98 -5.54 -2.03
CA LEU A 48 -17.54 -4.23 -1.73
C LEU A 48 -17.20 -3.19 -2.80
N MET A 49 -15.99 -3.30 -3.38
CA MET A 49 -15.55 -2.39 -4.45
C MET A 49 -16.36 -2.57 -5.73
N LEU A 50 -16.95 -3.74 -5.96
CA LEU A 50 -17.82 -4.01 -7.13
C LEU A 50 -19.09 -3.16 -7.14
N PHE A 51 -19.56 -2.64 -6.00
CA PHE A 51 -20.70 -1.73 -5.97
C PHE A 51 -20.38 -0.33 -6.52
N ARG A 52 -19.10 0.06 -6.55
CA ARG A 52 -18.62 1.33 -7.10
C ARG A 52 -17.25 1.13 -7.76
N PRO A 53 -17.18 0.38 -8.87
CA PRO A 53 -15.90 0.05 -9.49
C PRO A 53 -15.18 1.32 -9.96
N PHE A 54 -13.85 1.27 -10.03
CA PHE A 54 -12.98 2.35 -10.49
C PHE A 54 -12.97 3.62 -9.63
N SER A 55 -13.44 3.54 -8.40
CA SER A 55 -13.49 4.70 -7.50
C SER A 55 -12.27 4.75 -6.58
N PRO A 56 -11.49 5.86 -6.57
CA PRO A 56 -10.41 6.09 -5.59
C PRO A 56 -10.86 5.93 -4.14
N LYS A 57 -12.15 6.14 -3.85
CA LYS A 57 -12.72 5.96 -2.51
C LYS A 57 -12.64 4.51 -2.03
N ASN A 58 -12.59 3.53 -2.93
CA ASN A 58 -12.45 2.13 -2.56
C ASN A 58 -11.10 1.84 -1.87
N ALA A 59 -10.07 2.67 -2.10
CA ALA A 59 -8.77 2.54 -1.43
C ALA A 59 -8.82 2.97 0.06
N LEU A 60 -9.87 3.68 0.51
CA LEU A 60 -9.99 4.13 1.90
C LEU A 60 -10.15 2.97 2.90
N ILE A 61 -10.83 1.89 2.49
CA ILE A 61 -11.01 0.68 3.31
C ILE A 61 -9.65 -0.02 3.56
N PRO A 62 -8.90 -0.46 2.51
CA PRO A 62 -7.58 -1.04 2.72
C PRO A 62 -6.61 -0.07 3.43
N ALA A 63 -6.69 1.24 3.13
CA ALA A 63 -5.88 2.25 3.80
C ALA A 63 -6.17 2.32 5.31
N ALA A 64 -7.43 2.27 5.73
CA ALA A 64 -7.80 2.27 7.14
C ALA A 64 -7.27 1.02 7.86
N LEU A 65 -7.48 -0.16 7.27
CA LEU A 65 -6.99 -1.43 7.83
C LEU A 65 -5.47 -1.44 7.96
N LEU A 66 -4.75 -1.03 6.92
CA LEU A 66 -3.30 -0.98 6.92
C LEU A 66 -2.77 0.04 7.94
N ARG A 67 -3.44 1.18 8.11
CA ARG A 67 -3.10 2.17 9.16
C ARG A 67 -3.16 1.61 10.57
N ILE A 68 -4.21 0.84 10.86
CA ILE A 68 -4.39 0.20 12.16
C ILE A 68 -3.31 -0.87 12.37
N SER A 69 -3.14 -1.78 11.42
CA SER A 69 -2.17 -2.87 11.56
C SER A 69 -0.72 -2.40 11.62
N ALA A 70 -0.34 -1.39 10.86
CA ALA A 70 0.99 -0.81 10.92
C ALA A 70 1.29 -0.21 12.32
N ARG A 71 0.32 0.47 12.93
CA ARG A 71 0.47 0.96 14.32
C ARG A 71 0.65 -0.20 15.30
N MET A 72 -0.08 -1.31 15.13
CA MET A 72 0.10 -2.52 15.95
C MET A 72 1.48 -3.15 15.77
N LEU A 73 2.06 -3.10 14.57
CA LEU A 73 3.42 -3.54 14.29
C LEU A 73 4.50 -2.58 14.82
N GLY A 74 4.10 -1.41 15.34
CA GLY A 74 4.98 -0.40 15.93
C GLY A 74 5.48 0.65 14.94
N LEU A 75 4.92 0.72 13.73
CA LEU A 75 5.24 1.81 12.79
C LEU A 75 4.64 3.12 13.29
N ARG A 76 5.51 4.15 13.36
CA ARG A 76 5.14 5.53 13.64
C ARG A 76 5.51 6.38 12.43
N TRP A 77 4.65 7.34 12.10
CA TRP A 77 4.87 8.26 10.99
C TRP A 77 4.53 9.69 11.41
N LYS A 78 5.09 10.64 10.67
CA LYS A 78 4.78 12.06 10.78
C LYS A 78 4.73 12.63 9.37
N VAL A 79 3.59 13.20 8.99
CA VAL A 79 3.49 14.01 7.78
C VAL A 79 3.99 15.42 8.10
N ARG A 80 4.75 16.00 7.18
CA ARG A 80 5.25 17.38 7.22
C ARG A 80 4.92 18.03 5.89
N GLY A 81 4.68 19.34 5.87
CA GLY A 81 4.39 20.05 4.63
C GLY A 81 2.94 19.88 4.13
N LEU A 82 2.00 19.49 5.00
CA LEU A 82 0.59 19.31 4.64
C LEU A 82 -0.05 20.65 4.23
N GLU A 83 0.45 21.75 4.78
CA GLU A 83 0.10 23.12 4.41
C GLU A 83 0.36 23.46 2.93
N ASN A 84 1.22 22.71 2.25
CA ASN A 84 1.47 22.87 0.82
C ASN A 84 0.48 22.08 -0.06
N VAL A 85 -0.35 21.23 0.56
CA VAL A 85 -1.33 20.40 -0.15
C VAL A 85 -2.61 21.21 -0.36
N ASP A 86 -2.82 21.61 -1.61
CA ASP A 86 -4.04 22.27 -2.04
C ASP A 86 -4.96 21.26 -2.75
N ASN A 87 -5.99 20.79 -2.03
CA ASN A 87 -6.99 19.86 -2.54
C ASN A 87 -7.97 20.51 -3.55
N SER A 88 -7.92 21.83 -3.74
CA SER A 88 -8.78 22.53 -4.70
C SER A 88 -8.29 22.42 -6.14
N ARG A 89 -7.08 21.91 -6.35
CA ARG A 89 -6.45 21.66 -7.66
C ARG A 89 -5.94 20.23 -7.73
N GLY A 90 -5.83 19.70 -8.94
CA GLY A 90 -5.13 18.44 -9.13
C GLY A 90 -3.61 18.62 -8.98
N ALA A 91 -2.93 17.57 -8.52
CA ALA A 91 -1.48 17.58 -8.31
C ALA A 91 -0.86 16.24 -8.71
N VAL A 92 0.45 16.23 -9.01
CA VAL A 92 1.24 15.01 -9.17
C VAL A 92 2.12 14.84 -7.94
N ILE A 93 1.97 13.71 -7.25
CA ILE A 93 2.77 13.34 -6.09
C ILE A 93 3.80 12.33 -6.54
N LEU A 94 5.06 12.70 -6.32
CA LEU A 94 6.19 11.82 -6.56
C LEU A 94 6.53 11.06 -5.28
N LEU A 95 6.50 9.74 -5.35
CA LEU A 95 6.93 8.87 -4.25
C LEU A 95 8.17 8.11 -4.71
N ASN A 96 9.22 8.13 -3.89
CA ASN A 96 10.38 7.27 -4.09
C ASN A 96 9.96 5.83 -3.80
N HIS A 97 9.94 4.95 -4.80
CA HIS A 97 9.48 3.57 -4.60
C HIS A 97 10.63 2.69 -4.07
N GLN A 98 10.73 2.57 -2.75
CA GLN A 98 11.80 1.82 -2.09
C GLN A 98 11.37 0.43 -1.63
N SER A 99 10.12 0.24 -1.22
CA SER A 99 9.68 -1.04 -0.64
C SER A 99 8.15 -1.17 -0.52
N ALA A 100 7.68 -2.32 -0.04
CA ALA A 100 6.28 -2.50 0.32
C ALA A 100 5.76 -1.46 1.34
N LEU A 101 6.64 -0.84 2.15
CA LEU A 101 6.26 0.23 3.07
C LEU A 101 5.69 1.47 2.37
N ASP A 102 5.91 1.64 1.07
CA ASP A 102 5.32 2.75 0.32
C ASP A 102 3.79 2.64 0.25
N LEU A 103 3.24 1.42 0.37
CA LEU A 103 1.80 1.21 0.53
C LEU A 103 1.27 1.82 1.84
N TYR A 104 2.11 1.88 2.87
CA TYR A 104 1.76 2.57 4.11
C TYR A 104 1.67 4.09 3.91
N VAL A 105 2.62 4.65 3.14
CA VAL A 105 2.60 6.08 2.81
C VAL A 105 1.33 6.41 2.04
N LEU A 106 0.95 5.59 1.05
CA LEU A 106 -0.33 5.72 0.34
C LEU A 106 -1.53 5.64 1.30
N ALA A 107 -1.53 4.68 2.24
CA ALA A 107 -2.58 4.54 3.24
C ALA A 107 -2.74 5.77 4.15
N VAL A 108 -1.65 6.52 4.38
CA VAL A 108 -1.68 7.79 5.10
C VAL A 108 -2.15 8.94 4.22
N LEU A 109 -1.75 8.97 2.95
CA LEU A 109 -2.10 10.06 2.00
C LEU A 109 -3.53 10.01 1.49
N TRP A 110 -4.08 8.83 1.18
CA TRP A 110 -5.44 8.68 0.65
C TRP A 110 -6.53 9.42 1.43
N PRO A 111 -6.61 9.35 2.78
CA PRO A 111 -7.61 10.10 3.53
C PRO A 111 -7.36 11.61 3.57
N LEU A 112 -6.15 12.08 3.25
CA LEU A 112 -5.81 13.50 3.22
C LEU A 112 -6.14 14.14 1.86
N MET A 113 -6.39 13.30 0.84
CA MET A 113 -6.54 13.72 -0.56
C MET A 113 -7.74 13.00 -1.18
N GLU A 114 -8.88 13.69 -1.27
CA GLU A 114 -10.18 13.10 -1.60
C GLU A 114 -10.25 12.41 -2.98
N ARG A 115 -9.37 12.80 -3.91
CA ARG A 115 -9.35 12.35 -5.31
C ARG A 115 -7.98 11.83 -5.71
N CYS A 116 -7.36 11.04 -4.84
CA CYS A 116 -6.01 10.53 -5.07
C CYS A 116 -6.03 9.13 -5.71
N THR A 117 -5.48 9.01 -6.92
CA THR A 117 -5.25 7.71 -7.57
C THR A 117 -3.77 7.42 -7.78
N VAL A 118 -3.41 6.16 -8.03
CA VAL A 118 -2.03 5.69 -8.18
C VAL A 118 -1.76 5.30 -9.62
N VAL A 119 -0.58 5.66 -10.13
CA VAL A 119 -0.02 5.13 -11.37
C VAL A 119 0.90 3.97 -11.05
N SER A 120 0.70 2.83 -11.72
CA SER A 120 1.47 1.61 -11.50
C SER A 120 1.87 0.93 -12.80
N LYS A 121 2.86 0.02 -12.73
CA LYS A 121 3.35 -0.73 -13.90
C LYS A 121 2.27 -1.69 -14.39
N ARG A 122 2.01 -1.74 -15.70
CA ARG A 122 1.00 -2.61 -16.32
C ARG A 122 1.16 -4.09 -15.98
N SER A 123 2.39 -4.58 -15.77
CA SER A 123 2.62 -5.96 -15.33
C SER A 123 1.95 -6.30 -13.99
N LEU A 124 1.74 -5.32 -13.10
CA LEU A 124 1.08 -5.54 -11.80
C LEU A 124 -0.43 -5.72 -11.93
N GLN A 125 -1.04 -5.27 -13.02
CA GLN A 125 -2.45 -5.50 -13.30
C GLN A 125 -2.78 -6.99 -13.42
N TYR A 126 -1.81 -7.78 -13.91
CA TYR A 126 -1.97 -9.22 -14.12
C TYR A 126 -1.71 -10.08 -12.87
N LEU A 127 -1.30 -9.47 -11.75
CA LEU A 127 -1.10 -10.19 -10.50
C LEU A 127 -2.45 -10.44 -9.80
N VAL A 128 -3.19 -11.45 -10.22
CA VAL A 128 -4.48 -11.80 -9.62
C VAL A 128 -4.27 -12.39 -8.22
N PRO A 129 -5.05 -11.98 -7.18
CA PRO A 129 -6.17 -11.04 -7.20
C PRO A 129 -5.80 -9.56 -6.97
N PHE A 130 -4.55 -9.25 -6.61
CA PHE A 130 -4.09 -7.91 -6.26
C PHE A 130 -4.30 -6.86 -7.37
N GLY A 131 -3.94 -7.19 -8.62
CA GLY A 131 -4.10 -6.34 -9.78
C GLY A 131 -5.56 -5.97 -10.04
N THR A 132 -6.48 -6.93 -9.89
CA THR A 132 -7.93 -6.68 -10.00
C THR A 132 -8.44 -5.76 -8.90
N ALA A 133 -8.02 -5.99 -7.66
CA ALA A 133 -8.43 -5.15 -6.54
C ALA A 133 -7.96 -3.70 -6.69
N THR A 134 -6.69 -3.53 -7.07
CA THR A 134 -6.08 -2.22 -7.24
C THR A 134 -6.67 -1.46 -8.43
N TRP A 135 -7.06 -2.18 -9.49
CA TRP A 135 -7.82 -1.64 -10.61
C TRP A 135 -9.22 -1.17 -10.19
N LEU A 136 -9.92 -1.93 -9.33
CA LEU A 136 -11.25 -1.57 -8.83
C LEU A 136 -11.26 -0.31 -7.96
N TRP A 137 -10.14 0.08 -7.35
CA TRP A 137 -10.02 1.39 -6.69
C TRP A 137 -9.46 2.50 -7.59
N GLY A 138 -9.37 2.26 -8.90
CA GLY A 138 -9.03 3.29 -9.89
C GLY A 138 -7.54 3.44 -10.20
N THR A 139 -6.68 2.48 -9.83
CA THR A 139 -5.25 2.50 -10.20
C THR A 139 -5.09 2.54 -11.71
N VAL A 140 -4.25 3.45 -12.19
CA VAL A 140 -3.93 3.63 -13.60
C VAL A 140 -2.68 2.82 -13.94
N PHE A 141 -2.81 1.85 -14.84
CA PHE A 141 -1.72 0.98 -15.25
C PHE A 141 -1.07 1.45 -16.55
N ILE A 142 0.25 1.67 -16.51
CA ILE A 142 1.04 2.17 -17.64
C ILE A 142 2.18 1.22 -18.02
N ASP A 143 2.51 1.19 -19.31
CA ASP A 143 3.74 0.58 -19.81
C ASP A 143 4.90 1.57 -19.75
N ARG A 144 6.14 1.08 -19.56
CA ARG A 144 7.35 1.93 -19.52
C ARG A 144 7.83 2.42 -20.89
N GLY A 145 7.01 2.31 -21.93
CA GLY A 145 7.30 2.94 -23.21
C GLY A 145 7.24 4.46 -23.07
N ALA A 146 8.26 5.18 -23.55
CA ALA A 146 8.33 6.64 -23.41
C ALA A 146 7.07 7.36 -23.95
N GLN A 147 6.44 6.80 -24.97
CA GLN A 147 5.22 7.33 -25.57
C GLN A 147 3.97 7.02 -24.73
N SER A 148 3.80 5.77 -24.27
CA SER A 148 2.63 5.39 -23.47
C SER A 148 2.64 6.02 -22.08
N ALA A 149 3.80 6.22 -21.47
CA ALA A 149 3.94 6.97 -20.23
C ALA A 149 3.58 8.45 -20.40
N ARG A 150 4.01 9.10 -21.50
CA ARG A 150 3.66 10.49 -21.81
C ARG A 150 2.19 10.67 -22.12
N GLU A 151 1.59 9.79 -22.91
CA GLU A 151 0.15 9.83 -23.20
C GLU A 151 -0.69 9.61 -21.95
N ALA A 152 -0.31 8.66 -21.09
CA ALA A 152 -0.98 8.45 -19.81
C ALA A 152 -0.85 9.68 -18.90
N LEU A 153 0.34 10.27 -18.79
CA LEU A 153 0.55 11.50 -18.03
C LEU A 153 -0.25 12.68 -18.61
N ASN A 154 -0.33 12.82 -19.93
CA ASN A 154 -1.12 13.88 -20.58
C ASN A 154 -2.62 13.70 -20.33
N LYS A 155 -3.13 12.46 -20.46
CA LYS A 155 -4.53 12.14 -20.15
C LYS A 155 -4.85 12.36 -18.68
N GLN A 156 -3.92 12.04 -17.79
CA GLN A 156 -4.08 12.34 -16.37
C GLN A 156 -3.96 13.85 -16.11
N ALA A 157 -3.07 14.58 -16.79
CA ALA A 157 -2.96 16.04 -16.68
C ALA A 157 -4.26 16.74 -17.10
N GLU A 158 -4.91 16.23 -18.15
CA GLU A 158 -6.23 16.69 -18.57
C GLU A 158 -7.30 16.38 -17.51
N ALA A 159 -7.30 15.16 -16.95
CA ALA A 159 -8.21 14.80 -15.85
C ALA A 159 -7.93 15.60 -14.55
N ILE A 160 -6.67 15.96 -14.28
CA ILE A 160 -6.24 16.84 -13.19
C ILE A 160 -6.84 18.25 -13.40
N GLN A 161 -6.79 18.79 -14.62
CA GLN A 161 -7.34 20.12 -14.93
C GLN A 161 -8.87 20.14 -14.89
N VAL A 162 -9.53 19.13 -15.45
CA VAL A 162 -11.00 19.08 -15.58
C VAL A 162 -11.67 18.60 -14.29
N HIS A 163 -11.08 17.61 -13.61
CA HIS A 163 -11.70 16.93 -12.46
C HIS A 163 -10.99 17.17 -11.13
N LYS A 164 -9.90 17.95 -11.10
CA LYS A 164 -9.13 18.28 -9.88
C LYS A 164 -8.68 17.01 -9.12
N VAL A 165 -8.29 15.98 -9.86
CA VAL A 165 -7.81 14.70 -9.32
C VAL A 165 -6.33 14.84 -8.94
N SER A 166 -5.87 14.18 -7.88
CA SER A 166 -4.44 14.08 -7.53
C SER A 166 -3.90 12.71 -7.92
N LEU A 167 -2.68 12.67 -8.45
CA LEU A 167 -2.06 11.48 -9.02
C LEU A 167 -0.78 11.13 -8.26
N ASN A 168 -0.72 9.94 -7.67
CA ASN A 168 0.48 9.42 -7.03
C ASN A 168 1.24 8.56 -8.03
N THR A 169 2.47 8.97 -8.34
CA THR A 169 3.37 8.20 -9.19
C THR A 169 4.43 7.57 -8.29
N LEU A 170 4.49 6.23 -8.31
CA LEU A 170 5.60 5.46 -7.77
C LEU A 170 6.66 5.36 -8.88
N ILE A 171 7.79 6.06 -8.73
CA ILE A 171 8.96 5.91 -9.62
C ILE A 171 9.90 4.88 -9.02
#